data_AF-A0A1E7KN07-F1
#
_entry.id   AF-A0A1E7KN07-F1
#
_cell.length_a   1.000
_cell.length_b   1.000
_cell.length_c   1.000
_cell.angle_alpha   90.00
_cell.angle_beta   90.00
_cell.angle_gamma   90.00
#
_symmetry.space_group_name_H-M   'P 1'
#
loop_
_entity.id
_entity.type
_entity.pdbx_description
1 polymer ?
#
loop_
_entity_poly.entity_id
_entity_poly.type
_entity_poly.pdbx_seq_one_letter_code
_entity_poly.pdbx_strand_id
1 'polypeptide(L)' 'MSSTSSPSQAPSTSTPSRLALEEANAAIREFVAGRHAWTPADLEELARLRRVWMEAARLPVEEAA' A
#
# COMPACT_ATOMS: atom_id res chain seq x y z
N MET A 1 0.74 14.36 41.36
CA MET A 1 1.94 13.72 40.77
C MET A 1 1.52 13.19 39.41
N SER A 2 1.94 13.88 38.35
CA SER A 2 1.56 13.63 36.96
C SER A 2 2.51 12.60 36.34
N SER A 3 2.00 11.59 35.65
CA SER A 3 2.76 10.79 34.66
C SER A 3 1.79 10.04 33.74
N THR A 4 1.13 10.78 32.85
CA THR A 4 0.63 10.21 31.58
C THR A 4 1.80 10.17 30.62
N SER A 5 2.43 9.00 30.48
CA SER A 5 3.53 8.78 29.56
C SER A 5 3.04 8.86 28.11
N SER A 6 3.54 9.90 27.45
CA SER A 6 3.84 10.11 26.03
C SER A 6 3.11 9.29 24.95
N PRO A 7 2.57 9.95 23.90
CA PRO A 7 2.37 9.27 22.63
C PRO A 7 3.76 8.86 22.11
N SER A 8 4.07 7.57 22.14
CA SER A 8 5.24 7.02 21.44
C SER A 8 4.94 7.03 19.93
N GLN A 9 4.84 8.23 19.35
CA GLN A 9 4.92 8.43 17.91
C GLN A 9 6.40 8.37 17.56
N ALA A 10 6.87 7.18 17.20
CA ALA A 10 8.22 6.99 16.69
C ALA A 10 8.40 7.84 15.41
N PRO A 11 9.58 8.47 15.24
CA PRO A 11 9.82 9.40 14.15
C PRO A 11 9.86 8.68 12.80
N SER A 12 9.33 9.36 11.79
CA SER A 12 9.36 9.05 10.37
C SER A 12 10.72 8.55 9.89
N THR A 13 10.82 7.26 9.55
CA THR A 13 11.87 6.75 8.66
C THR A 13 11.21 6.22 7.40
N SER A 14 11.57 6.82 6.28
CA SER A 14 11.14 6.47 4.93
C SER A 14 11.41 5.00 4.64
N THR A 15 10.36 4.20 4.52
CA THR A 15 10.43 3.02 3.66
C THR A 15 9.87 3.47 2.30
N PRO A 16 10.68 3.73 1.27
CA PRO A 16 10.16 3.99 -0.08
C PRO A 16 9.16 2.92 -0.54
N SER A 17 9.30 1.69 -0.03
CA SER A 17 8.36 0.58 -0.15
C SER A 17 6.95 0.89 0.38
N ARG A 18 6.84 1.63 1.50
CA ARG A 18 5.54 1.99 2.12
C ARG A 18 4.79 3.01 1.28
N LEU A 19 5.50 4.04 0.78
CA LEU A 19 4.91 5.03 -0.14
C LEU A 19 4.47 4.36 -1.45
N ALA A 20 5.31 3.50 -2.03
CA ALA A 20 4.96 2.73 -3.23
C ALA A 20 3.74 1.80 -3.01
N LEU A 21 3.62 1.22 -1.81
CA LEU A 21 2.49 0.38 -1.45
C LEU A 21 1.19 1.20 -1.29
N GLU A 22 1.26 2.38 -0.68
CA GLU A 22 0.13 3.29 -0.52
C GLU A 22 -0.35 3.82 -1.88
N GLU A 23 0.58 4.20 -2.77
CA GLU A 23 0.28 4.64 -4.12
C GLU A 23 -0.36 3.52 -4.97
N ALA A 24 0.19 2.30 -4.91
CA ALA A 24 -0.40 1.15 -5.60
C ALA A 24 -1.82 0.83 -5.07
N ASN A 25 -2.04 0.94 -3.76
CA ASN A 25 -3.36 0.77 -3.17
C ASN A 25 -4.35 1.85 -3.61
N ALA A 26 -3.92 3.11 -3.70
CA ALA A 26 -4.74 4.22 -4.18
C ALA A 26 -5.16 3.99 -5.64
N ALA A 27 -4.21 3.63 -6.51
CA ALA A 27 -4.48 3.33 -7.91
C ALA A 27 -5.48 2.17 -8.08
N ILE A 28 -5.36 1.09 -7.30
CA ILE A 28 -6.33 -0.02 -7.30
C ILE A 28 -7.72 0.45 -6.86
N ARG A 29 -7.80 1.25 -5.79
CA ARG A 29 -9.08 1.76 -5.27
C ARG A 29 -9.78 2.67 -6.28
N GLU A 30 -9.04 3.58 -6.90
CA GLU A 30 -9.57 4.46 -7.95
C GLU A 30 -10.03 3.66 -9.17
N PHE A 31 -9.26 2.64 -9.58
CA PHE A 31 -9.60 1.79 -10.72
C PHE A 31 -10.86 0.95 -10.46
N VAL A 32 -11.05 0.44 -9.24
CA VAL A 32 -12.23 -0.36 -8.87
C VAL A 32 -13.46 0.51 -8.58
N ALA A 33 -13.26 1.76 -8.15
CA ALA A 33 -14.34 2.62 -7.68
C ALA A 33 -15.43 2.84 -8.74
N GLY A 34 -16.68 2.58 -8.36
CA GLY A 34 -17.86 2.83 -9.20
C GLY A 34 -18.00 1.90 -10.41
N ARG A 35 -17.15 0.88 -10.55
CA ARG A 35 -17.29 -0.11 -11.64
C ARG A 35 -18.20 -1.25 -11.24
N HIS A 36 -19.21 -1.48 -12.08
CA HIS A 36 -20.19 -2.55 -11.91
C HIS A 36 -20.08 -3.66 -12.98
N ALA A 37 -19.22 -3.47 -13.98
CA ALA A 37 -18.94 -4.44 -15.03
C ALA A 37 -17.42 -4.49 -15.30
N TRP A 38 -16.95 -5.66 -15.72
CA TRP A 38 -15.54 -5.95 -15.94
C TRP A 38 -15.35 -6.52 -17.32
N THR A 39 -14.52 -5.87 -18.12
CA THR A 39 -14.06 -6.39 -19.41
C THR A 39 -12.76 -7.18 -19.24
N PRO A 40 -12.36 -8.02 -20.22
CA PRO A 40 -11.05 -8.66 -20.20
C PRO A 40 -9.89 -7.67 -20.04
N ALA A 41 -9.98 -6.49 -20.69
CA ALA A 41 -8.98 -5.43 -20.56
C ALA A 41 -8.91 -4.85 -19.13
N ASP A 42 -10.06 -4.73 -18.45
CA ASP A 42 -10.08 -4.29 -17.04
C ASP A 42 -9.39 -5.30 -16.11
N LEU A 43 -9.52 -6.59 -16.40
CA LEU A 43 -8.86 -7.65 -15.64
C LEU A 43 -7.35 -7.65 -15.88
N GLU A 44 -6.90 -7.37 -17.10
CA GLU A 44 -5.48 -7.20 -17.42
C GLU A 44 -4.87 -6.01 -16.66
N GLU A 45 -5.56 -4.88 -16.63
CA GLU A 45 -5.10 -3.70 -15.90
C GLU A 45 -5.15 -3.92 -14.37
N LEU A 46 -6.17 -4.62 -13.86
CA LEU A 46 -6.19 -5.03 -12.46
C LEU A 46 -5.02 -5.96 -12.12
N ALA A 47 -4.68 -6.90 -13.02
CA ALA A 47 -3.54 -7.78 -12.84
C ALA A 47 -2.21 -7.01 -12.86
N ARG A 48 -2.09 -5.98 -13.70
CA ARG A 48 -0.94 -5.07 -13.73
C ARG A 48 -0.79 -4.33 -12.40
N LEU A 49 -1.86 -3.68 -11.93
CA LEU A 49 -1.87 -2.95 -10.66
C LEU A 49 -1.55 -3.87 -9.48
N ARG A 50 -2.07 -5.10 -9.48
CA ARG A 50 -1.77 -6.11 -8.47
C ARG A 50 -0.29 -6.51 -8.47
N ARG A 51 0.36 -6.62 -9.62
CA ARG A 51 1.81 -6.88 -9.69
C ARG A 51 2.62 -5.74 -9.08
N VAL A 52 2.28 -4.49 -9.40
CA VAL A 52 2.94 -3.31 -8.80
C VAL A 52 2.80 -3.33 -7.28
N TRP A 53 1.59 -3.62 -6.77
CA TRP A 53 1.35 -3.78 -5.35
C TRP A 53 2.19 -4.90 -4.72
N MET A 54 2.26 -6.08 -5.36
CA MET A 54 3.04 -7.21 -4.84
C MET A 54 4.54 -6.90 -4.77
N GLU A 55 5.10 -6.24 -5.78
CA GLU A 55 6.51 -5.84 -5.76
C GLU A 55 6.78 -4.80 -4.67
N ALA A 56 5.90 -3.80 -4.49
CA ALA A 56 5.98 -2.84 -3.39
C ALA A 56 5.84 -3.51 -2.01
N ALA A 57 4.98 -4.54 -1.89
CA ALA A 57 4.72 -5.27 -0.66
C ALA A 57 5.84 -6.23 -0.26
N ARG A 58 6.70 -6.66 -1.20
CA ARG A 58 7.84 -7.56 -0.92
C ARG A 58 9.04 -6.84 -0.31
N LEU A 59 9.15 -5.53 -0.52
CA LEU A 59 10.30 -4.72 -0.12
C LEU A 59 10.42 -4.34 1.39
N PRO A 60 9.54 -4.77 2.33
CA PRO A 60 9.79 -4.56 3.77
C PRO A 60 9.69 -5.81 4.66
N VAL A 61 9.90 -7.03 4.13
CA VAL A 61 9.91 -8.26 4.96
C VAL A 61 11.31 -8.66 5.45
N GLU A 62 12.38 -8.08 4.90
CA GLU A 62 13.76 -8.42 5.32
C GLU A 62 14.22 -7.78 6.65
N GLU A 63 13.46 -6.86 7.25
CA GLU A 63 13.88 -6.16 8.48
C GLU A 63 13.33 -6.79 9.78
N ALA A 64 12.65 -7.95 9.69
CA ALA A 64 11.99 -8.58 10.83
C ALA A 64 12.21 -10.11 10.98
N ALA A 65 13.24 -10.68 10.35
CA ALA A 65 13.58 -12.11 10.47
C ALA A 65 14.90 -12.34 11.22
#